data_AF-A0A1M6CHT0-F1
#
_entry.id   AF-A0A1M6CHT0-F1
#
_cell.length_a   1.000
_cell.length_b   1.000
_cell.length_c   1.000
_cell.angle_alpha   90.00
_cell.angle_beta   90.00
_cell.angle_gamma   90.00
#
_symmetry.space_group_name_H-M   'P 1'
#
loop_
_entity.id
_entity.type
_entity.pdbx_description
1 polymer ?
#
loop_
_entity_poly.entity_id
_entity_poly.type
_entity_poly.pdbx_seq_one_letter_code
_entity_poly.pdbx_strand_id
1 'polypeptide(L)'
;MLNDKINGTIVWLKCKDCLAEYPTFIFSGDTDMATSGYRAYTSIESKKLFLYSMPEKLSKGTQVRLIRVDKAKPRKGEDFQAYLRRANNAKPVYVYKCIACTEGRSLSVKCMTTSELVKSGYDVVYE
;
A
#
# COMPACT_ATOMS: atom_id res chain seq x y z
N MET A 1 10.47 -9.49 20.05
CA MET A 1 11.04 -10.08 18.82
C MET A 1 9.90 -10.36 17.86
N LEU A 2 9.62 -9.42 16.95
CA LEU A 2 8.68 -9.62 15.83
C LEU A 2 9.34 -10.54 14.78
N ASN A 3 9.46 -11.82 15.11
CA ASN A 3 9.96 -12.86 14.20
C ASN A 3 8.83 -13.62 13.50
N ASP A 4 7.57 -13.31 13.81
CA ASP A 4 6.47 -13.70 12.94
C ASP A 4 6.62 -12.91 11.65
N LYS A 5 6.89 -13.63 10.55
CA LYS A 5 7.04 -13.03 9.22
C LYS A 5 5.80 -12.18 8.92
N ILE A 6 5.95 -10.85 9.03
CA ILE A 6 4.94 -9.91 8.55
C ILE A 6 4.79 -10.16 7.06
N ASN A 7 3.69 -10.82 6.69
CA ASN A 7 3.37 -11.12 5.30
C ASN A 7 2.58 -9.95 4.73
N GLY A 8 2.96 -9.53 3.53
CA GLY A 8 2.29 -8.44 2.84
C GLY A 8 3.00 -8.02 1.58
N THR A 9 2.55 -6.90 1.01
CA THR A 9 3.07 -6.35 -0.23
C THR A 9 3.44 -4.89 -0.04
N ILE A 10 4.64 -4.50 -0.44
CA ILE A 10 5.02 -3.10 -0.57
C ILE A 10 4.44 -2.58 -1.88
N VAL A 11 3.71 -1.48 -1.81
CA VAL A 11 3.18 -0.79 -2.99
C VAL A 11 3.79 0.61 -3.08
N TRP A 12 4.25 0.96 -4.27
CA TRP A 12 4.73 2.30 -4.57
C TRP A 12 3.54 3.16 -4.98
N LEU A 13 3.35 4.25 -4.27
CA LEU A 13 2.26 5.19 -4.51
C LEU A 13 2.78 6.42 -5.25
N LYS A 14 1.95 6.94 -6.13
CA LYS A 14 2.17 8.22 -6.80
C LYS A 14 0.92 9.08 -6.73
N CYS A 15 1.06 10.29 -6.20
CA CYS A 15 0.00 11.28 -6.25
C CYS A 15 -0.10 11.88 -7.64
N LYS A 16 -1.32 12.03 -8.17
CA LYS A 16 -1.52 12.70 -9.46
C LYS A 16 -1.46 14.23 -9.35
N ASP A 17 -1.78 14.76 -8.16
CA ASP A 17 -1.96 16.19 -7.95
C ASP A 17 -0.63 16.87 -7.59
N CYS A 18 0.10 16.36 -6.59
CA CYS A 18 1.38 16.92 -6.15
C CYS A 18 2.61 16.14 -6.65
N LEU A 19 2.42 15.07 -7.43
CA LEU A 19 3.46 14.20 -7.97
C LEU A 19 4.35 13.49 -6.93
N ALA A 20 4.05 13.61 -5.63
CA ALA A 20 4.79 12.93 -4.59
C ALA A 20 4.73 11.40 -4.78
N GLU A 21 5.89 10.77 -4.58
CA GLU A 21 6.07 9.33 -4.69
C GLU A 21 6.61 8.77 -3.37
N TYR A 22 6.00 7.68 -2.89
CA TYR A 22 6.35 7.09 -1.61
C TYR A 22 5.77 5.67 -1.49
N PRO A 23 6.38 4.80 -0.67
CA PRO A 23 5.88 3.46 -0.46
C PRO A 23 4.72 3.43 0.54
N THR A 24 3.98 2.33 0.58
CA THR A 24 3.24 1.88 1.77
C THR A 24 3.24 0.36 1.79
N PHE A 25 2.86 -0.24 2.91
CA PHE A 25 2.72 -1.68 3.06
C PHE A 25 1.25 -2.07 3.16
N ILE A 26 0.91 -3.19 2.55
CA ILE A 26 -0.41 -3.84 2.63
C ILE A 26 -0.20 -5.18 3.32
N PHE A 27 -0.76 -5.36 4.52
CA PHE A 27 -0.63 -6.62 5.23
C PHE A 27 -1.51 -7.69 4.60
N SER A 28 -0.99 -8.91 4.49
CA SER A 28 -1.77 -10.07 4.07
C SER A 28 -2.86 -10.33 5.11
N GLY A 29 -4.13 -10.17 4.71
CA GLY A 29 -5.30 -10.25 5.60
C GLY A 29 -6.09 -8.94 5.73
N ASP A 30 -5.50 -7.79 5.38
CA ASP A 30 -6.17 -6.47 5.47
C ASP A 30 -7.39 -6.32 4.53
N THR A 31 -7.58 -7.24 3.59
CA THR A 31 -8.79 -7.27 2.74
C THR A 31 -10.03 -7.76 3.48
N ASP A 32 -9.87 -8.46 4.62
CA ASP A 32 -10.96 -8.97 5.46
C ASP A 32 -10.93 -8.30 6.85
N MET A 33 -11.26 -7.00 6.89
CA MET A 33 -11.74 -6.21 8.05
C MET A 33 -10.99 -6.24 9.41
N ALA A 34 -9.95 -7.04 9.62
CA ALA A 34 -9.18 -7.12 10.84
C ALA A 34 -7.69 -7.13 10.51
N THR A 35 -7.08 -5.94 10.46
CA THR A 35 -5.62 -5.81 10.62
C THR A 35 -5.28 -6.52 11.93
N SER A 36 -4.46 -7.57 11.94
CA SER A 36 -4.08 -8.37 13.12
C SER A 36 -3.24 -7.60 14.15
N GLY A 37 -3.63 -6.37 14.47
CA GLY A 37 -2.86 -5.43 15.25
C GLY A 37 -1.74 -4.73 14.48
N TYR A 38 -1.56 -4.95 13.16
CA TYR A 38 -0.44 -4.34 12.44
C TYR A 38 -0.78 -3.00 11.79
N ARG A 39 0.20 -2.09 11.72
CA ARG A 39 0.07 -0.80 11.04
C ARG A 39 1.33 -0.46 10.24
N ALA A 40 1.14 0.27 9.14
CA ALA A 40 2.21 0.81 8.32
C ALA A 40 2.20 2.35 8.33
N TYR A 41 3.36 2.94 8.52
CA TYR A 41 3.58 4.39 8.47
C TYR A 41 4.70 4.70 7.50
N THR A 42 4.59 5.81 6.78
CA THR A 42 5.60 6.23 5.81
C THR A 42 6.09 7.62 6.16
N SER A 43 7.41 7.81 6.15
CA SER A 43 8.05 9.11 6.23
C SER A 43 8.78 9.39 4.91
N ILE A 44 8.34 10.44 4.21
CA ILE A 44 8.99 10.88 2.97
C ILE A 44 10.36 11.50 3.29
N GLU A 45 10.41 12.34 4.32
CA GLU A 45 11.61 13.07 4.72
C GLU A 45 12.75 12.13 5.12
N SER A 46 12.49 11.19 6.03
CA SER A 46 13.50 10.21 6.48
C SER A 46 13.63 9.01 5.55
N LYS A 47 12.83 8.94 4.47
CA LYS A 47 12.74 7.83 3.53
C LYS A 47 12.61 6.46 4.22
N LYS A 48 11.65 6.34 5.13
CA LYS A 48 11.41 5.11 5.91
C LYS A 48 9.97 4.64 5.80
N LEU A 49 9.80 3.33 5.66
CA LEU A 49 8.54 2.61 5.79
C LEU A 49 8.58 1.82 7.10
N PHE A 50 7.77 2.23 8.07
CA PHE A 50 7.73 1.61 9.37
C PHE A 50 6.57 0.63 9.46
N LEU A 51 6.83 -0.57 9.98
CA LEU A 51 5.86 -1.64 10.20
C LEU A 51 5.83 -1.98 11.68
N TYR A 52 4.63 -1.98 12.26
CA TYR A 52 4.42 -2.00 13.69
C TYR A 52 3.38 -3.01 14.12
N SER A 53 3.57 -3.63 15.28
CA SER A 53 2.50 -4.27 16.04
C SER A 53 1.91 -3.33 17.09
N MET A 54 0.59 -3.24 17.14
CA MET A 54 -0.16 -2.61 18.24
C MET A 54 0.16 -3.33 19.56
N PRO A 55 0.15 -2.63 20.70
CA PRO A 55 -0.41 -1.29 20.91
C PRO A 55 0.60 -0.14 20.86
N GLU A 56 1.79 -0.34 20.30
CA GLU A 56 2.85 0.68 20.38
C GLU A 56 2.42 2.03 19.78
N LYS A 57 2.49 3.08 20.60
CA LYS A 57 2.22 4.46 20.19
C LYS A 57 3.41 4.97 19.40
N LEU A 58 3.17 5.45 18.19
CA LEU A 58 4.25 5.79 17.28
C LEU A 58 4.17 7.23 16.82
N SER A 59 5.31 7.90 16.97
CA SER A 59 5.56 9.31 16.67
C SER A 59 6.27 9.52 15.34
N LYS A 60 6.62 8.45 14.60
CA LYS A 60 7.46 8.53 13.41
C LYS A 60 6.66 8.23 12.13
N GLY A 61 6.59 9.23 11.25
CA GLY A 61 5.94 9.12 9.94
C GLY A 61 4.43 9.34 9.96
N THR A 62 3.81 9.09 8.81
CA THR A 62 2.37 9.32 8.59
C THR A 62 1.70 8.03 8.16
N GLN A 63 0.57 7.70 8.79
CA GLN A 63 -0.25 6.56 8.36
C GLN A 63 -0.86 6.86 6.99
N VAL A 64 -0.56 6.01 6.00
CA VAL A 64 -1.12 6.15 4.65
C VAL A 64 -2.52 5.54 4.65
N ARG A 65 -3.56 6.37 4.50
CA ARG A 65 -4.96 5.92 4.63
C ARG A 65 -5.52 5.43 3.30
N LEU A 66 -5.92 4.16 3.25
CA LEU A 66 -6.60 3.58 2.09
C LEU A 66 -8.01 4.19 1.96
N ILE A 67 -8.35 4.71 0.78
CA ILE A 67 -9.68 5.23 0.46
C ILE A 67 -10.53 4.14 -0.17
N ARG A 68 -9.99 3.45 -1.18
CA ARG A 68 -10.70 2.40 -1.92
C ARG A 68 -9.74 1.54 -2.74
N VAL A 69 -10.23 0.39 -3.19
CA VAL A 69 -9.52 -0.51 -4.12
C VAL A 69 -10.31 -0.60 -5.42
N ASP A 70 -9.73 -0.10 -6.50
CA ASP A 70 -10.32 -0.20 -7.83
C ASP A 70 -9.95 -1.56 -8.45
N LYS A 71 -10.94 -2.45 -8.56
CA LYS A 71 -10.82 -3.77 -9.22
C LYS A 71 -11.30 -3.70 -10.67
N ALA A 72 -10.96 -4.72 -11.46
CA ALA A 72 -11.49 -4.89 -12.80
C ALA A 72 -13.02 -4.87 -12.79
N LYS A 73 -13.63 -4.00 -13.60
CA LYS A 73 -15.08 -3.93 -13.80
C LYS A 73 -15.49 -4.75 -15.02
N PRO A 74 -16.68 -5.36 -15.06
CA PRO A 74 -17.20 -6.02 -16.26
C PRO A 74 -17.36 -5.02 -17.41
N ARG A 75 -17.07 -5.46 -18.63
CA ARG A 75 -17.26 -4.66 -19.85
C ARG A 75 -18.63 -4.98 -20.48
N LYS A 76 -19.23 -4.02 -21.18
CA LYS A 76 -20.49 -4.24 -21.88
C LYS A 76 -20.31 -5.32 -22.96
N GLY A 77 -21.15 -6.36 -22.92
CA GLY A 77 -21.08 -7.49 -23.86
C GLY A 77 -20.03 -8.55 -23.54
N GLU A 78 -19.31 -8.40 -22.42
CA GLU A 78 -18.36 -9.41 -21.95
C GLU A 78 -19.10 -10.51 -21.18
N ASP A 79 -18.84 -11.77 -21.52
CA ASP A 79 -19.37 -12.90 -20.76
C ASP A 79 -18.64 -13.07 -19.41
N PHE A 80 -19.25 -13.86 -18.52
CA PHE A 80 -18.72 -14.05 -17.17
C PHE A 80 -17.33 -14.71 -17.14
N GLN A 81 -17.05 -15.67 -18.04
CA GLN A 81 -15.75 -16.36 -18.06
C GLN A 81 -14.63 -15.45 -18.58
N ALA A 82 -14.92 -14.64 -19.60
CA ALA A 82 -14.03 -13.61 -20.12
C ALA A 82 -13.73 -12.54 -19.06
N TYR A 83 -14.76 -12.09 -18.33
CA TYR A 83 -14.59 -11.20 -17.19
C TYR A 83 -13.69 -11.82 -16.12
N LEU A 84 -13.95 -13.05 -15.67
CA LEU A 84 -13.14 -13.72 -14.65
C LEU A 84 -11.68 -13.86 -15.07
N ARG A 85 -11.42 -14.28 -16.31
CA ARG A 85 -10.06 -14.41 -16.83
C ARG A 85 -9.33 -13.06 -16.80
N ARG A 86 -9.99 -11.98 -17.21
CA ARG A 86 -9.40 -10.64 -17.18
C ARG A 86 -9.24 -10.11 -15.76
N ALA A 87 -10.24 -10.31 -14.91
CA ALA A 87 -10.24 -9.83 -13.53
C ALA A 87 -9.16 -10.52 -12.69
N ASN A 88 -8.96 -11.83 -12.86
CA ASN A 88 -7.91 -12.58 -12.19
C ASN A 88 -6.50 -12.16 -12.61
N ASN A 89 -6.34 -11.71 -13.86
CA ASN A 89 -5.07 -11.21 -14.38
C ASN A 89 -4.85 -9.71 -14.13
N ALA A 90 -5.91 -8.96 -13.76
CA ALA A 90 -5.83 -7.54 -13.52
C ALA A 90 -5.35 -7.27 -12.09
N LYS A 91 -4.22 -6.56 -11.97
CA LYS A 91 -3.75 -6.09 -10.66
C LYS A 91 -4.73 -5.01 -10.13
N PRO A 92 -5.18 -5.10 -8.87
CA PRO A 92 -6.00 -4.05 -8.27
C PRO A 92 -5.19 -2.75 -8.18
N VAL A 93 -5.88 -1.62 -8.33
CA VAL A 93 -5.31 -0.30 -8.09
C VAL A 93 -5.78 0.19 -6.74
N TYR A 94 -4.86 0.34 -5.80
CA TYR A 94 -5.13 0.88 -4.48
C TYR A 94 -5.09 2.40 -4.52
N VAL A 95 -6.14 3.03 -4.00
CA VAL A 95 -6.29 4.48 -3.95
C VAL A 95 -6.17 4.93 -2.50
N TYR A 96 -5.15 5.73 -2.22
CA TYR A 96 -4.85 6.25 -0.88
C TYR A 96 -5.03 7.77 -0.81
N LYS A 97 -5.27 8.28 0.40
CA LYS A 97 -5.12 9.71 0.68
C LYS A 97 -3.64 10.08 0.56
N CYS A 98 -3.34 11.18 -0.12
CA CYS A 98 -1.97 11.65 -0.22
C CYS A 98 -1.43 12.04 1.16
N ILE A 99 -0.17 11.70 1.47
CA ILE A 99 0.49 12.15 2.71
C ILE A 99 1.26 13.47 2.52
N ALA A 100 1.50 13.88 1.28
CA ALA A 100 2.25 15.10 0.95
C ALA A 100 1.36 16.32 0.68
N CYS A 101 0.11 16.11 0.25
CA CYS A 101 -0.87 17.19 0.06
C CYS A 101 -2.21 16.83 0.72
N THR A 102 -3.01 17.86 1.03
CA THR A 102 -4.23 17.73 1.84
C THR A 102 -5.36 17.00 1.11
N GLU A 103 -5.54 17.28 -0.18
CA GLU A 103 -6.69 16.82 -0.98
C GLU A 103 -6.33 15.76 -2.03
N GLY A 104 -5.04 15.58 -2.31
CA GLY A 104 -4.64 14.72 -3.41
C GLY A 104 -4.83 13.24 -3.14
N ARG A 105 -4.89 12.46 -4.22
CA ARG A 105 -5.01 11.00 -4.16
C ARG A 105 -3.78 10.34 -4.74
N SER A 106 -3.26 9.36 -4.02
CA SER A 106 -2.13 8.56 -4.48
C SER A 106 -2.59 7.18 -4.94
N LEU A 107 -2.13 6.77 -6.12
CA LEU A 107 -2.45 5.49 -6.71
C LEU A 107 -1.26 4.54 -6.59
N SER A 108 -1.53 3.26 -6.34
CA SER A 108 -0.51 2.23 -6.48
C SER A 108 -0.10 2.10 -7.95
N VAL A 109 1.17 2.39 -8.25
CA VAL A 109 1.70 2.30 -9.62
C VAL A 109 2.57 1.05 -9.84
N LYS A 110 3.14 0.48 -8.77
CA LYS A 110 3.85 -0.80 -8.82
C LYS A 110 3.84 -1.48 -7.45
N CYS A 111 3.90 -2.80 -7.46
CA CYS A 111 4.29 -3.58 -6.28
C CYS A 111 5.81 -3.76 -6.30
N MET A 112 6.42 -3.76 -5.13
CA MET A 112 7.86 -3.84 -4.98
C MET A 112 8.25 -4.84 -3.90
N THR A 113 9.43 -5.41 -4.04
CA THR A 113 10.14 -6.14 -3.01
C THR A 113 10.90 -5.18 -2.08
N THR A 114 11.29 -5.65 -0.90
CA THR A 114 12.14 -4.87 0.02
C THR A 114 13.45 -4.43 -0.64
N SER A 115 14.07 -5.30 -1.44
CA SER A 115 15.32 -4.97 -2.15
C SER A 115 15.13 -3.86 -3.19
N GLU A 116 13.99 -3.82 -3.89
CA GLU A 116 13.69 -2.72 -4.83
C GLU A 116 13.36 -1.42 -4.10
N LEU A 117 12.76 -1.52 -2.90
CA LEU A 117 12.49 -0.35 -2.07
C LEU A 117 13.80 0.33 -1.62
N VAL A 118 14.76 -0.48 -1.13
CA VAL A 118 16.09 0.00 -0.73
C VAL A 118 16.81 0.64 -1.91
N LYS A 119 16.73 0.05 -3.12
CA LYS A 119 17.26 0.67 -4.34
C LYS A 119 16.59 2.01 -4.70
N SER A 120 15.35 2.22 -4.27
CA SER A 120 14.62 3.49 -4.43
C SER A 120 14.97 4.50 -3.33
N GLY A 121 15.88 4.15 -2.42
CA GLY A 121 16.37 4.99 -1.34
C GLY A 121 15.52 4.97 -0.07
N TYR A 122 14.60 4.01 0.06
CA TYR A 122 13.76 3.83 1.25
C TYR A 122 14.15 2.57 2.03
N ASP A 123 14.16 2.67 3.35
CA ASP A 123 14.37 1.52 4.23
C ASP A 123 13.06 1.05 4.85
N VAL A 124 12.96 -0.26 5.11
CA VAL A 124 11.90 -0.85 5.94
C VAL A 124 12.40 -0.98 7.36
N VAL A 125 11.66 -0.39 8.30
CA VAL A 125 11.95 -0.48 9.74
C VAL A 125 10.84 -1.30 10.39
N TYR A 126 11.23 -2.34 11.11
CA TYR A 126 10.34 -3.17 11.91
C TYR A 126 10.53 -2.75 13.37
N GLU A 127 9.47 -2.22 14.00
CA GLU A 127 9.48 -1.91 15.45
C GLU A 127 8.36 -2.71 16.15
#